data_AF-A0A098VWC2-F1
#
_entry.id   AF-A0A098VWC2-F1
#
_cell.length_a   1.000
_cell.length_b   1.000
_cell.length_c   1.000
_cell.angle_alpha   90.00
_cell.angle_beta   90.00
_cell.angle_gamma   90.00
#
_symmetry.space_group_name_H-M   'P 1'
#
loop_
_entity.id
_entity.type
_entity.pdbx_description
1 polymer ?
#
loop_
_entity_poly.entity_id
_entity_poly.type
_entity_poly.pdbx_seq_one_letter_code
_entity_poly.pdbx_strand_id
1 'polypeptide(L)'
;MKTIERSHMPLNLWEKISLSDNAEEADRELLYWPNALIEKCKKRYARLRQVIKQMRRIASKKPEQKAIITIHSQKIERREKRREVKAEAAARLEKSIEKELLDRLEIGVYGDMYNIVPSVFEKVIENTVADADQMQEDEEIEYEEDEEEEQEEEEEETFERDDELLQYSDDNLNMECEDQEIEESDLTVLFPRKQQKLAAPVVHIELATQISHVLQGKHKPIYHPAVDCGDYVVVTNARSVALTGEKSINNSYVYYTGFPGGQKFMPIKRLRDLNPQEVIRHAVYGMLPRNKTRHERMRRLKIFPGPIHPYESNIFKSYLSAPIPPVASIRPKGLIDEDNGEKKK
;
A
#
# COMPACT_ATOMS: atom_id res chain seq x y z
N MET A 1 17.19 -2.65 42.14
CA MET A 1 17.42 -4.08 42.29
C MET A 1 16.13 -4.79 42.65
N LYS A 2 15.97 -6.05 42.25
CA LYS A 2 14.89 -6.92 42.77
C LYS A 2 15.54 -7.92 43.71
N THR A 3 15.16 -7.91 44.98
CA THR A 3 15.67 -8.86 45.98
C THR A 3 14.58 -9.84 46.38
N ILE A 4 14.99 -11.03 46.81
CA ILE A 4 14.05 -12.05 47.30
C ILE A 4 13.29 -11.55 48.53
N GLU A 5 13.94 -10.75 49.37
CA GLU A 5 13.38 -10.14 50.58
C GLU A 5 12.19 -9.24 50.27
N ARG A 6 12.21 -8.52 49.15
CA ARG A 6 11.12 -7.60 48.74
C ARG A 6 10.03 -8.28 47.90
N SER A 7 10.13 -9.59 47.65
CA SER A 7 9.17 -10.34 46.80
C SER A 7 7.72 -10.29 47.32
N HIS A 8 7.55 -10.28 48.65
CA HIS A 8 6.25 -10.20 49.30
C HIS A 8 5.62 -8.80 49.28
N MET A 9 6.38 -7.77 48.91
CA MET A 9 5.91 -6.37 48.84
C MET A 9 6.01 -5.87 47.39
N PRO A 10 5.02 -6.13 46.51
CA PRO A 10 5.12 -5.81 45.08
C PRO A 10 5.29 -4.31 44.80
N LEU A 11 4.74 -3.45 45.65
CA LEU A 11 4.92 -1.99 45.57
C LEU A 11 6.39 -1.56 45.77
N ASN A 12 7.10 -2.25 46.67
CA ASN A 12 8.50 -1.96 47.03
C ASN A 12 9.49 -2.97 46.43
N LEU A 13 9.04 -3.75 45.44
CA LEU A 13 9.82 -4.83 44.81
C LEU A 13 11.10 -4.30 44.15
N TRP A 14 11.04 -3.08 43.62
CA TRP A 14 12.15 -2.42 42.94
C TRP A 14 12.84 -1.42 43.86
N GLU A 15 14.08 -1.71 44.19
CA GLU A 15 15.00 -0.73 44.77
C GLU A 15 15.60 0.15 43.67
N LYS A 16 15.63 1.47 43.87
CA LYS A 16 16.22 2.42 42.92
C LYS A 16 17.54 2.92 43.52
N ILE A 17 18.62 2.79 42.74
CA ILE A 17 19.95 3.24 43.12
C ILE A 17 20.34 4.32 42.12
N SER A 18 20.73 5.49 42.61
CA SER A 18 21.33 6.54 41.79
C SER A 18 22.78 6.14 41.48
N LEU A 19 23.13 6.09 40.20
CA LEU A 19 24.51 5.84 39.76
C LEU A 19 25.14 7.16 39.35
N SER A 20 26.39 7.38 39.73
CA SER A 20 27.22 8.43 39.17
C SER A 20 27.61 8.12 37.72
N ASP A 21 28.28 9.07 37.06
CA ASP A 21 28.76 8.94 35.69
C ASP A 21 29.77 7.79 35.48
N ASN A 22 30.35 7.25 36.56
CA ASN A 22 31.35 6.20 36.55
C ASN A 22 30.70 4.81 36.67
N ALA A 23 31.06 3.90 35.76
CA ALA A 23 30.53 2.54 35.76
C ALA A 23 31.01 1.68 36.95
N GLU A 24 32.08 2.10 37.64
CA GLU A 24 32.68 1.39 38.77
C GLU A 24 31.76 1.33 40.00
N GLU A 25 30.88 2.31 40.17
CA GLU A 25 29.94 2.32 41.29
C GLU A 25 28.87 1.23 41.15
N ALA A 26 28.50 0.88 39.92
CA ALA A 26 27.61 -0.26 39.65
C ALA A 26 28.28 -1.60 40.02
N ASP A 27 29.61 -1.69 39.99
CA ASP A 27 30.35 -2.90 40.37
C ASP A 27 30.36 -3.12 41.88
N ARG A 28 30.39 -2.04 42.67
CA ARG A 28 30.30 -2.13 44.13
C ARG A 28 28.96 -2.72 44.57
N GLU A 29 27.87 -2.25 43.95
CA GLU A 29 26.50 -2.69 44.25
C GLU A 29 26.20 -4.10 43.74
N LEU A 30 26.89 -4.55 42.69
CA LEU A 30 26.67 -5.84 42.05
C LEU A 30 27.72 -6.91 42.42
N LEU A 31 28.54 -6.67 43.45
CA LEU A 31 29.67 -7.52 43.82
C LEU A 31 29.31 -9.01 43.99
N TYR A 32 28.14 -9.30 44.60
CA TYR A 32 27.69 -10.68 44.89
C TYR A 32 26.76 -11.28 43.84
N TRP A 33 26.54 -10.59 42.72
CA TRP A 33 25.64 -11.05 41.66
C TRP A 33 26.39 -11.89 40.62
N PRO A 34 25.70 -12.76 39.86
CA PRO A 34 26.35 -13.53 38.82
C PRO A 34 26.89 -12.61 37.70
N ASN A 35 28.12 -12.89 37.25
CA ASN A 35 28.84 -12.09 36.24
C ASN A 35 28.01 -11.80 34.98
N ALA A 36 27.20 -12.75 34.53
CA ALA A 36 26.34 -12.57 33.36
C ALA A 36 25.30 -11.43 33.53
N LEU A 37 24.79 -11.22 34.75
CA LEU A 37 23.89 -10.11 35.06
C LEU A 37 24.67 -8.79 35.14
N ILE A 38 25.85 -8.82 35.76
CA ILE A 38 26.75 -7.65 35.85
C ILE A 38 27.07 -7.12 34.45
N GLU A 39 27.52 -7.99 33.54
CA GLU A 39 27.85 -7.61 32.17
C GLU A 39 26.65 -7.06 31.39
N LYS A 40 25.46 -7.64 31.58
CA LYS A 40 24.23 -7.14 30.95
C LYS A 40 23.88 -5.74 31.47
N CYS A 41 24.00 -5.51 32.78
CA CYS A 41 23.80 -4.21 33.39
C CYS A 41 24.82 -3.19 32.89
N LYS A 42 26.11 -3.54 32.80
CA LYS A 42 27.17 -2.69 32.23
C LYS A 42 26.89 -2.31 30.78
N LYS A 43 26.56 -3.28 29.92
CA LYS A 43 26.21 -3.03 28.51
C LYS A 43 24.99 -2.12 28.38
N ARG A 44 23.97 -2.32 29.22
CA ARG A 44 22.77 -1.46 29.25
C ARG A 44 23.10 -0.05 29.72
N TYR A 45 23.90 0.11 30.78
CA TYR A 45 24.36 1.39 31.30
C TYR A 45 25.13 2.18 30.22
N ALA A 46 26.11 1.54 29.57
CA ALA A 46 26.87 2.14 28.47
C ALA A 46 25.96 2.61 27.33
N ARG A 47 24.98 1.78 26.93
CA ARG A 47 24.02 2.13 25.87
C ARG A 47 23.11 3.29 26.28
N LEU A 48 22.57 3.29 27.49
CA LEU A 48 21.75 4.41 27.99
C LEU A 48 22.56 5.71 28.04
N ARG A 49 23.82 5.65 28.47
CA ARG A 49 24.71 6.81 28.49
C ARG A 49 25.01 7.31 27.07
N GLN A 50 25.25 6.41 26.12
CA GLN A 50 25.41 6.75 24.71
C GLN A 50 24.17 7.44 24.14
N VAL A 51 22.97 6.92 24.47
CA VAL A 51 21.69 7.52 24.08
C VAL A 51 21.54 8.93 24.66
N ILE A 52 21.81 9.12 25.96
CA ILE A 52 21.76 10.45 26.60
C ILE A 52 22.75 11.41 25.92
N LYS A 53 23.98 10.97 25.66
CA LYS A 53 24.99 11.77 24.95
C LYS A 53 24.54 12.13 23.54
N GLN A 54 23.89 11.21 22.83
CA GLN A 54 23.33 11.43 21.51
C GLN A 54 22.17 12.41 21.55
N MET A 55 21.25 12.29 22.51
CA MET A 55 20.15 13.23 22.74
C MET A 55 20.68 14.64 23.01
N ARG A 56 21.69 14.78 23.87
CA ARG A 56 22.35 16.08 24.12
C ARG A 56 22.99 16.65 22.85
N ARG A 57 23.69 15.82 22.07
CA ARG A 57 24.26 16.22 20.77
C ARG A 57 23.20 16.67 19.77
N ILE A 58 22.06 15.96 19.69
CA ILE A 58 20.94 16.33 18.84
C ILE A 58 20.34 17.67 19.31
N ALA A 59 20.15 17.85 20.62
CA ALA A 59 19.64 19.09 21.18
C ALA A 59 20.60 20.29 21.03
N SER A 60 21.92 20.06 21.07
CA SER A 60 22.94 21.11 20.87
C SER A 60 23.18 21.45 19.40
N LYS A 61 22.86 20.56 18.47
CA LYS A 61 22.82 20.91 17.04
C LYS A 61 21.66 21.89 16.84
N LYS A 62 21.93 23.07 16.27
CA LYS A 62 20.90 24.06 15.92
C LYS A 62 19.83 23.41 15.02
N PRO A 63 18.57 23.89 15.05
CA PRO A 63 17.48 23.41 14.20
C PRO A 63 17.65 23.88 12.74
N GLU A 64 18.83 23.71 12.16
CA GLU A 64 19.06 23.93 10.73
C GLU A 64 18.47 22.81 9.88
N GLN A 65 17.91 21.78 10.53
CA GLN A 65 17.18 20.71 9.87
C GLN A 65 15.75 21.21 9.59
N LYS A 66 15.39 21.27 8.30
CA LYS A 66 14.01 21.51 7.86
C LYS A 66 13.09 20.56 8.63
N ALA A 67 11.97 21.07 9.13
CA ALA A 67 10.96 20.23 9.76
C ALA A 67 10.62 19.09 8.81
N ILE A 68 10.58 17.86 9.32
CA ILE A 68 10.07 16.73 8.55
C ILE A 68 8.59 17.02 8.39
N ILE A 69 8.22 17.52 7.21
CA ILE A 69 6.84 17.69 6.82
C ILE A 69 6.38 16.31 6.35
N THR A 70 5.18 15.91 6.77
CA THR A 70 4.54 14.72 6.23
C THR A 70 4.37 14.93 4.73
N ILE A 71 4.87 14.01 3.90
CA ILE A 71 4.54 13.99 2.48
C ILE A 71 3.01 14.04 2.39
N HIS A 72 2.48 15.06 1.73
CA HIS A 72 1.03 15.21 1.58
C HIS A 72 0.49 13.98 0.86
N SER A 73 -0.71 13.51 1.20
CA SER A 73 -1.31 12.42 0.43
C SER A 73 -1.44 12.86 -1.03
N GLN A 74 -1.22 11.97 -2.01
CA GLN A 74 -1.35 12.28 -3.44
C GLN A 74 -2.68 12.99 -3.78
N LYS A 75 -3.75 12.71 -3.04
CA LYS A 75 -5.04 13.41 -3.15
C LYS A 75 -4.97 14.92 -2.90
N ILE A 76 -4.15 15.36 -1.95
CA ILE A 76 -3.96 16.79 -1.64
C ILE A 76 -3.17 17.45 -2.78
N GLU A 77 -2.10 16.81 -3.25
CA GLU A 77 -1.31 17.31 -4.38
C GLU A 77 -2.14 17.43 -5.66
N ARG A 78 -2.93 16.39 -6.01
CA ARG A 78 -3.86 16.45 -7.15
C ARG A 78 -4.86 17.60 -7.01
N ARG A 79 -5.40 17.81 -5.80
CA ARG A 79 -6.37 18.88 -5.52
C ARG A 79 -5.73 20.27 -5.62
N GLU A 80 -4.52 20.44 -5.11
CA GLU A 80 -3.78 21.70 -5.20
C GLU A 80 -3.41 22.01 -6.65
N LYS A 81 -2.91 21.02 -7.40
CA LYS A 81 -2.61 21.16 -8.83
C LYS A 81 -3.84 21.57 -9.64
N ARG A 82 -5.01 20.94 -9.43
CA ARG A 82 -6.27 21.35 -10.11
C ARG A 82 -6.68 22.77 -9.76
N ARG A 83 -6.51 23.18 -8.50
CA ARG A 83 -6.81 24.55 -8.07
C ARG A 83 -5.86 25.56 -8.69
N GLU A 84 -4.59 25.20 -8.86
CA GLU A 84 -3.59 26.05 -9.51
C GLU A 84 -3.97 26.27 -10.98
N VAL A 85 -4.24 25.19 -11.72
CA VAL A 85 -4.66 25.28 -13.14
C VAL A 85 -5.95 26.11 -13.28
N LYS A 86 -6.96 25.86 -12.44
CA LYS A 86 -8.20 26.63 -12.45
C LYS A 86 -8.00 28.10 -12.09
N ALA A 87 -7.08 28.39 -11.17
CA ALA A 87 -6.75 29.76 -10.80
C ALA A 87 -5.97 30.48 -11.93
N GLU A 88 -5.08 29.77 -12.63
CA GLU A 88 -4.33 30.29 -13.77
C GLU A 88 -5.27 30.64 -14.93
N ALA A 89 -6.15 29.72 -15.32
CA ALA A 89 -7.15 29.94 -16.35
C ALA A 89 -8.10 31.09 -15.99
N ALA A 90 -8.62 31.13 -14.75
CA ALA A 90 -9.52 32.20 -14.30
C ALA A 90 -8.82 33.57 -14.18
N ALA A 91 -7.52 33.60 -13.87
CA ALA A 91 -6.78 34.85 -13.71
C ALA A 91 -6.50 35.56 -15.05
N ARG A 92 -6.54 34.85 -16.19
CA ARG A 92 -6.25 35.36 -17.56
C ARG A 92 -5.10 36.37 -17.53
N LEU A 93 -3.95 35.93 -17.01
CA LEU A 93 -2.85 36.82 -16.60
C LEU A 93 -2.39 37.74 -17.75
N GLU A 94 -2.35 37.24 -18.98
CA GLU A 94 -1.94 38.00 -20.18
C GLU A 94 -2.83 39.23 -20.42
N LYS A 95 -4.16 39.06 -20.41
CA LYS A 95 -5.13 40.16 -20.58
C LYS A 95 -5.05 41.14 -19.40
N SER A 96 -4.83 40.64 -18.18
CA SER A 96 -4.66 41.50 -17.02
C SER A 96 -3.39 42.37 -17.12
N ILE A 97 -2.31 41.79 -17.62
CA ILE A 97 -1.03 42.47 -17.84
C ILE A 97 -1.15 43.47 -18.99
N GLU A 98 -1.76 43.09 -20.11
CA GLU A 98 -1.98 43.97 -21.26
C GLU A 98 -2.77 45.21 -20.84
N LYS A 99 -3.87 45.01 -20.10
CA LYS A 99 -4.67 46.11 -19.58
C LYS A 99 -3.87 47.03 -18.66
N GLU A 100 -3.11 46.48 -17.71
CA GLU A 100 -2.23 47.29 -16.86
C GLU A 100 -1.17 48.06 -17.67
N LEU A 101 -0.61 47.46 -18.73
CA LEU A 101 0.40 48.11 -19.57
C LEU A 101 -0.20 49.22 -20.42
N LEU A 102 -1.41 49.03 -20.96
CA LEU A 102 -2.16 50.06 -21.68
C LEU A 102 -2.52 51.22 -20.76
N ASP A 103 -3.06 50.94 -19.57
CA ASP A 103 -3.41 51.95 -18.58
C ASP A 103 -2.17 52.78 -18.17
N ARG A 104 -1.02 52.12 -17.95
CA ARG A 104 0.25 52.81 -17.64
C ARG A 104 0.76 53.66 -18.79
N LEU A 105 0.54 53.21 -20.02
CA LEU A 105 0.92 53.93 -21.23
C LEU A 105 0.01 55.16 -21.42
N GLU A 106 -1.30 55.03 -21.18
CA GLU A 106 -2.27 56.14 -21.22
C GLU A 106 -1.99 57.19 -20.16
N ILE A 107 -1.63 56.78 -18.94
CA ILE A 107 -1.20 57.66 -17.85
C ILE A 107 0.11 58.39 -18.20
N GLY A 108 0.87 57.91 -19.20
CA GLY A 108 2.12 58.51 -19.64
C GLY A 108 3.28 58.26 -18.68
N VAL A 109 3.27 57.12 -17.98
CA VAL A 109 4.33 56.73 -17.00
C VAL A 109 5.70 56.64 -17.68
N TYR A 110 5.73 56.23 -18.95
CA TYR A 110 6.91 56.23 -19.80
C TYR A 110 6.87 57.49 -20.67
N GLY A 111 7.49 58.58 -20.22
CA GLY A 111 7.52 59.87 -20.94
C GLY A 111 8.29 59.82 -22.28
N ASP A 112 9.13 60.83 -22.54
CA ASP A 112 9.90 61.05 -23.80
C ASP A 112 10.94 59.95 -24.17
N MET A 113 10.86 58.76 -23.56
CA MET A 113 11.78 57.65 -23.84
C MET A 113 11.46 56.93 -25.15
N TYR A 114 10.22 57.05 -25.66
CA TYR A 114 9.81 56.43 -26.91
C TYR A 114 9.07 57.42 -27.79
N ASN A 115 9.74 57.93 -28.83
CA ASN A 115 9.14 58.76 -29.87
C ASN A 115 8.40 57.86 -30.88
N ILE A 116 7.27 57.29 -30.45
CA ILE A 116 6.49 56.34 -31.25
C ILE A 116 5.63 57.15 -32.23
N VAL A 117 5.73 56.81 -33.50
CA VAL A 117 5.01 57.50 -34.58
C VAL A 117 3.51 57.23 -34.44
N PRO A 118 2.65 58.27 -34.32
CA PRO A 118 1.20 58.10 -34.09
C PRO A 118 0.48 57.23 -35.13
N SER A 119 0.96 57.20 -36.39
CA SER A 119 0.30 56.43 -37.45
C SER A 119 0.54 54.92 -37.38
N VAL A 120 1.59 54.48 -36.67
CA VAL A 120 1.76 53.05 -36.36
C VAL A 120 0.74 52.64 -35.29
N PHE A 121 0.35 53.58 -34.43
CA PHE A 121 -0.56 53.37 -33.31
C PHE A 121 -2.02 53.24 -33.76
N GLU A 122 -2.50 54.13 -34.64
CA GLU A 122 -3.85 54.04 -35.22
C GLU A 122 -4.11 52.70 -35.93
N LYS A 123 -3.09 52.15 -36.61
CA LYS A 123 -3.18 50.83 -37.26
C LYS A 123 -3.30 49.67 -36.28
N VAL A 124 -2.64 49.74 -35.14
CA VAL A 124 -2.74 48.69 -34.11
C VAL A 124 -4.10 48.76 -33.40
N ILE A 125 -4.64 49.96 -33.19
CA ILE A 125 -6.00 50.16 -32.66
C ILE A 125 -7.05 49.63 -33.64
N GLU A 126 -6.93 49.93 -34.94
CA GLU A 126 -7.86 49.43 -35.96
C GLU A 126 -7.80 47.90 -36.10
N ASN A 127 -6.60 47.31 -35.99
CA ASN A 127 -6.45 45.85 -36.03
C ASN A 127 -7.02 45.18 -34.76
N THR A 128 -6.78 45.75 -33.57
CA THR A 128 -7.28 45.16 -32.31
C THR A 128 -8.79 45.23 -32.16
N VAL A 129 -9.48 46.23 -32.73
CA VAL A 129 -10.95 46.27 -32.78
C VAL A 129 -11.50 45.22 -33.74
N ALA A 130 -10.82 44.96 -34.86
CA ALA A 130 -11.18 43.88 -35.77
C ALA A 130 -10.90 42.48 -35.18
N ASP A 131 -9.81 42.35 -34.42
CA ASP A 131 -9.46 41.12 -33.70
C ASP A 131 -10.38 40.90 -32.48
N ALA A 132 -10.91 41.95 -31.85
CA ALA A 132 -11.82 41.83 -30.69
C ALA A 132 -13.19 41.21 -31.05
N ASP A 133 -13.68 41.43 -32.27
CA ASP A 133 -14.91 40.80 -32.75
C ASP A 133 -14.68 39.33 -33.16
N GLN A 134 -13.49 38.98 -33.68
CA GLN A 134 -13.10 37.58 -33.97
C GLN A 134 -12.79 36.78 -32.70
N MET A 135 -12.16 37.42 -31.71
CA MET A 135 -11.86 36.81 -30.42
C MET A 135 -13.11 36.54 -29.59
N GLN A 136 -14.23 37.24 -29.79
CA GLN A 136 -15.50 36.91 -29.12
C GLN A 136 -16.13 35.64 -29.68
N GLU A 137 -16.03 35.40 -30.98
CA GLU A 137 -16.51 34.17 -31.63
C GLU A 137 -15.58 32.99 -31.30
N ASP A 138 -14.25 33.20 -31.30
CA ASP A 138 -13.27 32.16 -30.92
C ASP A 138 -13.31 31.86 -29.41
N GLU A 139 -13.58 32.85 -28.54
CA GLU A 139 -13.77 32.61 -27.09
C GLU A 139 -15.04 31.78 -26.82
N GLU A 140 -16.14 32.00 -27.53
CA GLU A 140 -17.38 31.20 -27.36
C GLU A 140 -17.15 29.73 -27.73
N ILE A 141 -16.31 29.46 -28.72
CA ILE A 141 -15.97 28.09 -29.17
C ILE A 141 -15.00 27.40 -28.18
N GLU A 142 -14.00 28.12 -27.65
CA GLU A 142 -13.04 27.56 -26.67
C GLU A 142 -13.74 27.17 -25.35
N TYR A 143 -14.74 27.95 -24.90
CA TYR A 143 -15.52 27.58 -23.71
C TYR A 143 -16.43 26.36 -23.92
N GLU A 144 -16.96 26.15 -25.14
CA GLU A 144 -17.76 24.97 -25.47
C GLU A 144 -16.87 23.71 -25.58
N GLU A 145 -15.67 23.82 -26.15
CA GLU A 145 -14.69 22.73 -26.21
C GLU A 145 -14.17 22.35 -24.81
N ASP A 146 -13.86 23.33 -23.95
CA ASP A 146 -13.43 23.09 -22.56
C ASP A 146 -14.53 22.42 -21.70
N GLU A 147 -15.82 22.75 -21.92
CA GLU A 147 -16.94 22.08 -21.23
C GLU A 147 -17.17 20.65 -21.72
N GLU A 148 -16.90 20.37 -23.00
CA GLU A 148 -16.94 19.01 -23.55
C GLU A 148 -15.76 18.16 -23.03
N GLU A 149 -14.54 18.72 -22.96
CA GLU A 149 -13.38 18.04 -22.38
C GLU A 149 -13.55 17.77 -20.87
N GLU A 150 -14.13 18.71 -20.09
CA GLU A 150 -14.44 18.46 -18.67
C GLU A 150 -15.47 17.32 -18.49
N GLN A 151 -16.43 17.17 -19.42
CA GLN A 151 -17.40 16.06 -19.40
C GLN A 151 -16.74 14.72 -19.74
N GLU A 152 -15.86 14.68 -20.73
CA GLU A 152 -15.10 13.48 -21.09
C GLU A 152 -14.16 13.04 -19.94
N GLU A 153 -13.49 13.98 -19.27
CA GLU A 153 -12.65 13.67 -18.10
C GLU A 153 -13.44 13.16 -16.89
N GLU A 154 -14.67 13.65 -16.65
CA GLU A 154 -15.54 13.11 -15.60
C GLU A 154 -16.00 11.68 -15.93
N GLU A 155 -16.30 11.38 -17.19
CA GLU A 155 -16.63 10.03 -17.66
C GLU A 155 -15.43 9.08 -17.54
N GLU A 156 -14.23 9.52 -17.92
CA GLU A 156 -12.99 8.75 -17.72
C GLU A 156 -12.67 8.54 -16.23
N GLU A 157 -12.87 9.53 -15.36
CA GLU A 157 -12.73 9.34 -13.90
C GLU A 157 -13.75 8.32 -13.35
N THR A 158 -14.97 8.24 -13.88
CA THR A 158 -15.93 7.19 -13.47
C THR A 158 -15.50 5.80 -13.93
N PHE A 159 -14.87 5.71 -15.10
CA PHE A 159 -14.34 4.46 -15.65
C PHE A 159 -13.07 4.01 -14.91
N GLU A 160 -12.15 4.93 -14.60
CA GLU A 160 -10.95 4.67 -13.81
C GLU A 160 -11.29 4.34 -12.36
N ARG A 161 -12.33 4.93 -11.76
CA ARG A 161 -12.76 4.58 -10.40
C ARG A 161 -13.25 3.12 -10.29
N ASP A 162 -13.78 2.58 -11.39
CA ASP A 162 -14.18 1.17 -11.49
C ASP A 162 -12.98 0.23 -11.70
N ASP A 163 -11.87 0.72 -12.30
CA ASP A 163 -10.62 -0.03 -12.50
C ASP A 163 -9.65 0.09 -11.28
N GLU A 164 -9.64 1.22 -10.58
CA GLU A 164 -8.82 1.47 -9.37
C GLU A 164 -9.33 0.68 -8.15
N LEU A 165 -10.60 0.25 -8.15
CA LEU A 165 -11.13 -0.70 -7.16
C LEU A 165 -10.53 -2.11 -7.32
N LEU A 166 -9.85 -2.39 -8.44
CA LEU A 166 -9.24 -3.68 -8.75
C LEU A 166 -7.72 -3.74 -8.56
N GLN A 167 -7.03 -2.63 -8.25
CA GLN A 167 -5.55 -2.59 -8.26
C GLN A 167 -4.83 -2.18 -6.97
N TYR A 168 -5.50 -2.09 -5.81
CA TYR A 168 -4.76 -1.94 -4.55
C TYR A 168 -4.17 -3.27 -4.06
N SER A 169 -3.03 -3.67 -4.65
CA SER A 169 -1.93 -4.23 -3.86
C SER A 169 -0.61 -4.19 -4.62
N ASP A 170 0.35 -3.56 -3.95
CA ASP A 170 1.80 -3.55 -4.19
C ASP A 170 2.26 -2.68 -5.34
N ASP A 171 2.68 -1.47 -4.99
CA ASP A 171 4.02 -1.04 -5.33
C ASP A 171 4.62 -0.25 -4.16
N ASN A 172 5.81 -0.66 -3.73
CA ASN A 172 7.03 0.16 -3.89
C ASN A 172 8.17 -0.46 -3.08
N LEU A 173 9.29 -0.79 -3.75
CA LEU A 173 10.59 -0.16 -3.44
C LEU A 173 11.61 -0.48 -4.55
N ASN A 174 11.85 0.55 -5.35
CA ASN A 174 13.01 0.87 -6.20
C ASN A 174 14.37 0.41 -5.64
N MET A 175 15.35 0.19 -6.53
CA MET A 175 16.51 1.10 -6.70
C MET A 175 17.37 0.65 -7.89
N GLU A 176 17.55 1.55 -8.86
CA GLU A 176 18.55 1.43 -9.91
C GLU A 176 19.95 1.48 -9.30
N CYS A 177 20.82 0.57 -9.74
CA CYS A 177 22.26 0.63 -9.51
C CYS A 177 22.95 0.29 -10.83
N GLU A 178 23.82 1.19 -11.25
CA GLU A 178 24.66 1.13 -12.44
C GLU A 178 25.49 -0.14 -12.48
N ASP A 179 25.55 -0.83 -13.63
CA ASP A 179 26.56 -1.85 -13.89
C ASP A 179 27.10 -1.76 -15.33
N GLN A 180 28.34 -1.28 -15.37
CA GLN A 180 29.50 -1.60 -16.22
C GLN A 180 29.34 -2.56 -17.42
N GLU A 181 30.00 -2.15 -18.51
CA GLU A 181 30.26 -2.91 -19.74
C GLU A 181 30.80 -4.33 -19.48
N ILE A 182 30.14 -5.35 -20.03
CA ILE A 182 30.74 -6.66 -20.32
C ILE A 182 30.32 -7.09 -21.74
N GLU A 183 31.35 -7.43 -22.51
CA GLU A 183 31.43 -7.71 -23.94
C GLU A 183 30.41 -8.71 -24.53
N GLU A 184 30.02 -8.42 -25.76
CA GLU A 184 29.35 -9.32 -26.70
C GLU A 184 30.25 -10.52 -27.06
N SER A 185 29.81 -11.73 -26.74
CA SER A 185 29.97 -12.90 -27.61
C SER A 185 29.32 -14.13 -26.97
N ASP A 186 28.12 -14.45 -27.47
CA ASP A 186 27.79 -15.80 -27.98
C ASP A 186 26.26 -15.98 -28.04
N LEU A 187 25.66 -15.34 -29.04
CA LEU A 187 24.46 -15.87 -29.65
C LEU A 187 24.90 -17.06 -30.52
N THR A 188 24.35 -18.26 -30.27
CA THR A 188 23.46 -18.91 -31.25
C THR A 188 23.04 -20.36 -30.89
N VAL A 189 21.78 -20.63 -31.26
CA VAL A 189 21.09 -21.91 -31.52
C VAL A 189 20.89 -22.91 -30.38
N LEU A 190 19.62 -23.13 -30.00
CA LEU A 190 18.82 -24.31 -30.41
C LEU A 190 17.40 -24.17 -29.84
N PHE A 191 16.43 -23.85 -30.71
CA PHE A 191 15.02 -24.13 -30.45
C PHE A 191 14.85 -25.65 -30.25
N PRO A 192 14.12 -26.09 -29.20
CA PRO A 192 13.00 -26.98 -29.54
C PRO A 192 11.74 -26.81 -28.68
N ARG A 193 10.63 -26.85 -29.42
CA ARG A 193 9.36 -27.55 -29.15
C ARG A 193 8.43 -27.00 -28.07
N LYS A 194 7.37 -26.39 -28.60
CA LYS A 194 6.03 -26.22 -28.02
C LYS A 194 5.52 -27.56 -27.45
N GLN A 195 5.81 -27.82 -26.18
CA GLN A 195 5.09 -28.86 -25.44
C GLN A 195 3.74 -28.28 -25.05
N GLN A 196 2.67 -28.99 -25.39
CA GLN A 196 1.32 -28.72 -24.91
C GLN A 196 1.36 -28.77 -23.37
N LYS A 197 1.30 -27.61 -22.72
CA LYS A 197 1.19 -27.52 -21.26
C LYS A 197 -0.18 -28.11 -20.87
N LEU A 198 -0.18 -29.35 -20.39
CA LEU A 198 -1.27 -29.83 -19.55
C LEU A 198 -1.37 -28.86 -18.36
N ALA A 199 -2.52 -28.19 -18.24
CA ALA A 199 -2.73 -27.12 -17.28
C ALA A 199 -2.55 -27.63 -15.84
N ALA A 200 -1.39 -27.35 -15.26
CA ALA A 200 -1.16 -27.50 -13.83
C ALA A 200 -2.00 -26.44 -13.08
N PRO A 201 -2.63 -26.77 -11.94
CA PRO A 201 -3.48 -25.84 -11.22
C PRO A 201 -2.65 -24.66 -10.69
N VAL A 202 -2.88 -23.49 -11.28
CA VAL A 202 -2.39 -22.20 -10.82
C VAL A 202 -3.04 -21.91 -9.48
N VAL A 203 -2.24 -21.69 -8.43
CA VAL A 203 -2.76 -21.18 -7.16
C VAL A 203 -2.75 -19.67 -7.23
N HIS A 204 -3.95 -19.18 -7.50
CA HIS A 204 -4.34 -17.80 -7.36
C HIS A 204 -4.61 -17.48 -5.88
N ILE A 205 -4.44 -16.21 -5.50
CA ILE A 205 -4.88 -15.61 -4.22
C ILE A 205 -6.29 -16.09 -3.83
N GLU A 206 -7.14 -16.33 -4.83
CA GLU A 206 -8.49 -16.90 -4.74
C GLU A 206 -8.58 -18.19 -3.92
N LEU A 207 -7.63 -19.13 -4.02
CA LEU A 207 -7.70 -20.39 -3.26
C LEU A 207 -7.60 -20.11 -1.76
N ALA A 208 -6.67 -19.24 -1.35
CA ALA A 208 -6.53 -18.86 0.04
C ALA A 208 -7.76 -18.07 0.54
N THR A 209 -8.30 -17.19 -0.30
CA THR A 209 -9.52 -16.42 0.00
C THR A 209 -10.72 -17.34 0.21
N GLN A 210 -10.95 -18.29 -0.71
CA GLN A 210 -12.06 -19.25 -0.61
C GLN A 210 -11.93 -20.13 0.63
N ILE A 211 -10.73 -20.66 0.89
CA ILE A 211 -10.47 -21.42 2.12
C ILE A 211 -10.77 -20.55 3.35
N SER A 212 -10.35 -19.29 3.37
CA SER A 212 -10.61 -18.39 4.50
C SER A 212 -12.10 -18.15 4.73
N HIS A 213 -12.91 -18.04 3.66
CA HIS A 213 -14.36 -17.88 3.75
C HIS A 213 -15.03 -19.10 4.37
N VAL A 214 -14.62 -20.31 3.94
CA VAL A 214 -15.16 -21.56 4.48
C VAL A 214 -14.76 -21.77 5.94
N LEU A 215 -13.49 -21.46 6.29
CA LEU A 215 -13.00 -21.54 7.67
C LEU A 215 -13.69 -20.54 8.61
N GLN A 216 -14.18 -19.41 8.08
CA GLN A 216 -14.96 -18.43 8.83
C GLN A 216 -16.45 -18.78 8.88
N GLY A 217 -16.95 -19.60 7.95
CA GLY A 217 -18.37 -19.93 7.82
C GLY A 217 -19.18 -18.93 7.00
N LYS A 218 -18.52 -17.97 6.31
CA LYS A 218 -19.18 -16.91 5.53
C LYS A 218 -20.02 -17.44 4.36
N HIS A 219 -19.76 -18.67 3.92
CA HIS A 219 -20.56 -19.35 2.89
C HIS A 219 -21.93 -19.81 3.38
N LYS A 220 -22.19 -19.76 4.70
CA LYS A 220 -23.47 -20.15 5.30
C LYS A 220 -24.30 -18.91 5.61
N PRO A 221 -25.63 -18.93 5.37
CA PRO A 221 -26.51 -17.82 5.72
C PRO A 221 -26.66 -17.62 7.25
N ILE A 222 -26.18 -18.57 8.05
CA ILE A 222 -26.20 -18.54 9.53
C ILE A 222 -25.00 -17.75 10.09
N TYR A 223 -24.11 -17.24 9.23
CA TYR A 223 -22.89 -16.56 9.66
C TYR A 223 -23.19 -15.34 10.53
N HIS A 224 -22.57 -15.31 11.71
CA HIS A 224 -22.54 -14.15 12.59
C HIS A 224 -21.10 -13.90 13.04
N PRO A 225 -20.55 -12.67 12.93
CA PRO A 225 -19.13 -12.40 13.16
C PRO A 225 -18.64 -12.74 14.57
N ALA A 226 -19.53 -12.70 15.57
CA ALA A 226 -19.20 -13.05 16.96
C ALA A 226 -19.17 -14.57 17.23
N VAL A 227 -19.80 -15.39 16.37
CA VAL A 227 -19.96 -16.83 16.60
C VAL A 227 -19.15 -17.60 15.56
N ASP A 228 -18.39 -18.58 16.01
CA ASP A 228 -17.56 -19.40 15.12
C ASP A 228 -18.36 -20.56 14.53
N CYS A 229 -18.72 -20.45 13.24
CA CYS A 229 -19.59 -21.38 12.51
C CYS A 229 -18.91 -22.02 11.28
N GLY A 230 -17.58 -21.90 11.18
CA GLY A 230 -16.78 -22.38 10.07
C GLY A 230 -16.57 -23.90 10.05
N ASP A 231 -16.25 -24.41 8.86
CA ASP A 231 -16.09 -25.85 8.60
C ASP A 231 -14.63 -26.31 8.59
N TYR A 232 -14.42 -27.63 8.59
CA TYR A 232 -13.13 -28.24 8.31
C TYR A 232 -12.85 -28.22 6.81
N VAL A 233 -11.61 -27.87 6.45
CA VAL A 233 -11.17 -27.81 5.07
C VAL A 233 -9.97 -28.71 4.90
N VAL A 234 -10.06 -29.63 3.94
CA VAL A 234 -8.96 -30.51 3.55
C VAL A 234 -8.44 -30.07 2.19
N VAL A 235 -7.18 -29.68 2.12
CA VAL A 235 -6.48 -29.32 0.89
C VAL A 235 -5.53 -30.45 0.53
N THR A 236 -5.66 -30.96 -0.69
CA THR A 236 -4.81 -32.02 -1.25
C THR A 236 -3.84 -31.46 -2.28
N ASN A 237 -2.79 -32.22 -2.60
CA ASN A 237 -1.83 -31.88 -3.66
C ASN A 237 -1.12 -30.52 -3.48
N ALA A 238 -0.79 -30.14 -2.23
CA ALA A 238 -0.10 -28.89 -1.95
C ALA A 238 1.26 -28.75 -2.66
N ARG A 239 1.91 -29.87 -3.04
CA ARG A 239 3.17 -29.83 -3.79
C ARG A 239 3.02 -29.28 -5.20
N SER A 240 1.87 -29.52 -5.84
CA SER A 240 1.60 -29.16 -7.24
C SER A 240 1.13 -27.72 -7.42
N VAL A 241 1.01 -26.97 -6.32
CA VAL A 241 0.56 -25.58 -6.26
C VAL A 241 1.50 -24.66 -7.04
N ALA A 242 1.06 -24.12 -8.16
CA ALA A 242 1.84 -23.13 -8.91
C ALA A 242 1.59 -21.71 -8.40
N LEU A 243 2.61 -20.86 -8.40
CA LEU A 243 2.47 -19.43 -8.09
C LEU A 243 2.57 -18.64 -9.39
N THR A 244 1.78 -17.59 -9.52
CA THR A 244 1.78 -16.74 -10.71
C THR A 244 3.09 -15.94 -10.83
N GLY A 245 3.58 -15.78 -12.07
CA GLY A 245 4.76 -14.97 -12.39
C GLY A 245 6.05 -15.45 -11.70
N GLU A 246 6.90 -14.50 -11.33
CA GLU A 246 8.19 -14.74 -10.68
C GLU A 246 8.12 -14.83 -9.15
N LYS A 247 6.90 -14.84 -8.58
CA LYS A 247 6.68 -14.88 -7.12
C LYS A 247 7.34 -16.08 -6.45
N SER A 248 7.53 -17.18 -7.18
CA SER A 248 8.23 -18.36 -6.65
C SER A 248 9.73 -18.14 -6.38
N ILE A 249 10.35 -17.19 -7.11
CA ILE A 249 11.77 -16.86 -7.03
C ILE A 249 11.96 -15.66 -6.09
N ASN A 250 11.20 -14.59 -6.32
CA ASN A 250 11.44 -13.29 -5.67
C ASN A 250 10.92 -13.25 -4.23
N ASN A 251 9.91 -14.06 -3.89
CA ASN A 251 9.29 -13.98 -2.59
C ASN A 251 9.97 -14.90 -1.56
N SER A 252 10.18 -14.38 -0.36
CA SER A 252 10.83 -15.09 0.74
C SER A 252 10.05 -14.91 2.04
N TYR A 253 9.94 -15.99 2.81
CA TYR A 253 9.35 -15.95 4.13
C TYR A 253 10.38 -15.45 5.15
N VAL A 254 10.05 -14.35 5.83
CA VAL A 254 10.88 -13.75 6.86
C VAL A 254 10.36 -14.13 8.24
N TYR A 255 11.25 -14.61 9.10
CA TYR A 255 10.94 -14.82 10.51
C TYR A 255 12.11 -14.39 11.39
N TYR A 256 11.78 -14.09 12.64
CA TYR A 256 12.74 -13.62 13.62
C TYR A 256 12.85 -14.60 14.78
N THR A 257 14.08 -14.91 15.18
CA THR A 257 14.33 -15.89 16.26
C THR A 257 14.25 -15.30 17.66
N GLY A 258 14.18 -13.97 17.80
CA GLY A 258 14.16 -13.26 19.09
C GLY A 258 15.53 -12.76 19.57
N PHE A 259 16.62 -13.15 18.90
CA PHE A 259 17.99 -12.73 19.22
C PHE A 259 18.45 -11.57 18.32
N PRO A 260 19.34 -10.66 18.78
CA PRO A 260 19.89 -9.61 17.92
C PRO A 260 20.58 -10.21 16.69
N GLY A 261 20.26 -9.72 15.49
CA GLY A 261 20.71 -10.32 14.21
C GLY A 261 19.98 -11.62 13.84
N GLY A 262 18.94 -12.00 14.57
CA GLY A 262 18.17 -13.24 14.38
C GLY A 262 17.13 -13.22 13.27
N GLN A 263 17.24 -12.29 12.31
CA GLN A 263 16.37 -12.27 11.14
C GLN A 263 16.80 -13.38 10.18
N LYS A 264 15.86 -14.22 9.77
CA LYS A 264 16.08 -15.33 8.85
C LYS A 264 15.14 -15.19 7.66
N PHE A 265 15.69 -15.46 6.49
CA PHE A 265 14.98 -15.47 5.22
C PHE A 265 14.92 -16.89 4.71
N MET A 266 13.73 -17.33 4.31
CA MET A 266 13.50 -18.63 3.70
C MET A 266 12.85 -18.42 2.32
N PRO A 267 13.58 -18.60 1.21
CA PRO A 267 12.99 -18.41 -0.12
C PRO A 267 11.86 -19.43 -0.35
N ILE A 268 10.80 -19.02 -1.04
CA ILE A 268 9.62 -19.86 -1.25
C ILE A 268 9.96 -21.15 -1.98
N LYS A 269 10.88 -21.12 -2.95
CA LYS A 269 11.39 -22.31 -3.64
C LYS A 269 11.86 -23.38 -2.65
N ARG A 270 12.71 -22.99 -1.69
CA ARG A 270 13.22 -23.88 -0.64
C ARG A 270 12.12 -24.33 0.32
N LEU A 271 11.18 -23.43 0.66
CA LEU A 271 10.04 -23.77 1.52
C LEU A 271 9.14 -24.84 0.88
N ARG A 272 8.93 -24.77 -0.45
CA ARG A 272 8.12 -25.73 -1.21
C ARG A 272 8.74 -27.12 -1.25
N ASP A 273 10.06 -27.21 -1.33
CA ASP A 273 10.78 -28.48 -1.33
C ASP A 273 10.77 -29.16 0.04
N LEU A 274 10.95 -28.37 1.11
CA LEU A 274 10.95 -28.87 2.48
C LEU A 274 9.54 -29.21 2.97
N ASN A 275 8.64 -28.22 2.95
CA ASN A 275 7.31 -28.27 3.55
C ASN A 275 6.31 -27.52 2.66
N PRO A 276 5.81 -28.14 1.58
CA PRO A 276 4.89 -27.48 0.63
C PRO A 276 3.57 -27.02 1.27
N GLN A 277 3.19 -27.61 2.41
CA GLN A 277 1.98 -27.23 3.15
C GLN A 277 2.05 -25.81 3.72
N GLU A 278 3.25 -25.35 4.09
CA GLU A 278 3.39 -24.08 4.80
C GLU A 278 3.13 -22.87 3.91
N VAL A 279 3.34 -23.00 2.59
CA VAL A 279 3.02 -21.94 1.63
C VAL A 279 1.54 -21.58 1.71
N ILE A 280 0.65 -22.58 1.65
CA ILE A 280 -0.81 -22.37 1.76
C ILE A 280 -1.18 -21.96 3.20
N ARG A 281 -0.56 -22.56 4.21
CA ARG A 281 -0.85 -22.26 5.61
C ARG A 281 -0.59 -20.79 5.93
N HIS A 282 0.54 -20.24 5.52
CA HIS A 282 0.88 -18.84 5.72
C HIS A 282 -0.04 -17.90 4.96
N ALA A 283 -0.37 -18.23 3.70
CA ALA A 283 -1.31 -17.44 2.91
C ALA A 283 -2.68 -17.35 3.59
N VAL A 284 -3.27 -18.49 3.99
CA VAL A 284 -4.57 -18.52 4.67
C VAL A 284 -4.51 -17.84 6.04
N TYR A 285 -3.41 -18.00 6.79
CA TYR A 285 -3.22 -17.34 8.08
C TYR A 285 -3.24 -15.81 7.96
N GLY A 286 -2.67 -15.27 6.88
CA GLY A 286 -2.71 -13.85 6.55
C GLY A 286 -4.13 -13.35 6.22
N MET A 287 -4.95 -14.17 5.57
CA MET A 287 -6.32 -13.83 5.18
C MET A 287 -7.34 -13.90 6.32
N LEU A 288 -7.01 -14.56 7.44
CA LEU A 288 -7.90 -14.64 8.60
C LEU A 288 -7.82 -13.37 9.48
N PRO A 289 -8.94 -12.93 10.07
CA PRO A 289 -8.96 -11.78 10.96
C PRO A 289 -8.06 -11.99 12.17
N ARG A 290 -7.33 -10.95 12.58
CA ARG A 290 -6.38 -11.00 13.70
C ARG A 290 -7.12 -11.00 15.05
N ASN A 291 -7.66 -12.17 15.43
CA ASN A 291 -8.38 -12.36 16.69
C ASN A 291 -7.98 -13.66 17.43
N LYS A 292 -8.55 -13.90 18.61
CA LYS A 292 -8.27 -15.11 19.42
C LYS A 292 -8.69 -16.41 18.72
N THR A 293 -9.83 -16.39 18.03
CA THR A 293 -10.37 -17.55 17.28
C THR A 293 -9.55 -17.92 16.04
N ARG A 294 -8.63 -17.05 15.58
CA ARG A 294 -7.81 -17.29 14.39
C ARG A 294 -7.05 -18.60 14.47
N HIS A 295 -6.48 -18.92 15.65
CA HIS A 295 -5.75 -20.16 15.85
C HIS A 295 -6.67 -21.39 15.82
N GLU A 296 -7.90 -21.27 16.34
CA GLU A 296 -8.90 -22.34 16.32
C GLU A 296 -9.36 -22.63 14.90
N ARG A 297 -9.67 -21.59 14.12
CA ARG A 297 -9.99 -21.71 12.68
C ARG A 297 -8.84 -22.36 11.91
N MET A 298 -7.59 -22.00 12.19
CA MET A 298 -6.43 -22.63 11.56
C MET A 298 -6.26 -24.10 11.93
N ARG A 299 -6.67 -24.55 13.11
CA ARG A 299 -6.64 -25.98 13.47
C ARG A 299 -7.61 -26.82 12.61
N ARG A 300 -8.66 -26.20 12.06
CA ARG A 300 -9.62 -26.86 11.15
C ARG A 300 -9.06 -27.09 9.75
N LEU A 301 -8.08 -26.29 9.33
CA LEU A 301 -7.41 -26.45 8.03
C LEU A 301 -6.43 -27.63 8.08
N LYS A 302 -6.65 -28.63 7.22
CA LYS A 302 -5.76 -29.78 7.03
C LYS A 302 -5.19 -29.73 5.62
N ILE A 303 -3.87 -29.76 5.49
CA ILE A 303 -3.18 -29.62 4.21
C ILE A 303 -2.29 -30.84 4.02
N PHE A 304 -2.44 -31.50 2.86
CA PHE A 304 -1.67 -32.68 2.49
C PHE A 304 -0.83 -32.39 1.23
N PRO A 305 0.43 -32.87 1.18
CA PRO A 305 1.33 -32.59 0.07
C PRO A 305 0.91 -33.35 -1.20
N GLY A 306 0.30 -34.53 -1.04
CA GLY A 306 -0.19 -35.39 -2.11
C GLY A 306 -1.72 -35.60 -2.05
N PRO A 307 -2.24 -36.58 -2.80
CA PRO A 307 -3.68 -36.78 -2.94
C PRO A 307 -4.29 -37.59 -1.79
N ILE A 308 -3.51 -38.46 -1.14
CA ILE A 308 -3.99 -39.39 -0.11
C ILE A 308 -4.19 -38.67 1.22
N HIS A 309 -5.33 -38.88 1.88
CA HIS A 309 -5.63 -38.35 3.21
C HIS A 309 -6.59 -39.26 4.01
N PRO A 310 -6.53 -39.25 5.36
CA PRO A 310 -7.35 -40.13 6.19
C PRO A 310 -8.83 -39.72 6.31
N TYR A 311 -9.22 -38.54 5.79
CA TYR A 311 -10.55 -37.96 5.99
C TYR A 311 -11.55 -38.25 4.85
N GLU A 312 -11.27 -39.20 3.96
CA GLU A 312 -12.12 -39.48 2.77
C GLU A 312 -13.59 -39.70 3.12
N SER A 313 -13.89 -40.44 4.19
CA SER A 313 -15.26 -40.71 4.64
C SER A 313 -16.03 -39.48 5.14
N ASN A 314 -15.32 -38.42 5.54
CA ASN A 314 -15.90 -37.22 6.15
C ASN A 314 -16.04 -36.06 5.15
N ILE A 315 -15.71 -36.27 3.87
CA ILE A 315 -15.82 -35.23 2.84
C ILE A 315 -17.24 -35.22 2.29
N PHE A 316 -18.00 -34.18 2.65
CA PHE A 316 -19.37 -33.98 2.15
C PHE A 316 -19.42 -33.21 0.83
N LYS A 317 -18.43 -32.36 0.56
CA LYS A 317 -18.39 -31.49 -0.63
C LYS A 317 -16.98 -31.34 -1.17
N SER A 318 -16.79 -31.65 -2.44
CA SER A 318 -15.53 -31.44 -3.18
C SER A 318 -15.64 -30.25 -4.12
N TYR A 319 -14.63 -29.37 -4.12
CA TYR A 319 -14.57 -28.18 -4.98
C TYR A 319 -13.75 -28.40 -6.26
N LEU A 320 -13.65 -29.65 -6.73
CA LEU A 320 -13.03 -29.99 -8.02
C LEU A 320 -13.95 -29.48 -9.15
N SER A 321 -13.57 -28.35 -9.76
CA SER A 321 -14.19 -27.66 -10.90
C SER A 321 -15.72 -27.52 -10.87
N ALA A 322 -16.21 -26.57 -10.08
CA ALA A 322 -17.13 -25.55 -10.57
C ALA A 322 -16.82 -24.26 -9.77
N PRO A 323 -16.71 -23.08 -10.42
CA PRO A 323 -16.58 -21.84 -9.67
C PRO A 323 -17.78 -21.74 -8.72
N ILE A 324 -17.52 -21.50 -7.45
CA ILE A 324 -18.57 -21.26 -6.46
C ILE A 324 -19.37 -20.08 -7.03
N PRO A 325 -20.68 -20.22 -7.30
CA PRO A 325 -21.44 -19.10 -7.81
C PRO A 325 -21.27 -17.94 -6.81
N PRO A 326 -20.97 -16.72 -7.29
CA PRO A 326 -20.93 -15.57 -6.39
C PRO A 326 -22.25 -15.55 -5.63
N VAL A 327 -22.16 -15.43 -4.31
CA VAL A 327 -23.35 -15.38 -3.45
C VAL A 327 -24.20 -14.25 -3.99
N ALA A 328 -25.32 -14.59 -4.64
CA ALA A 328 -26.27 -13.60 -5.13
C ALA A 328 -26.62 -12.73 -3.92
N SER A 329 -26.42 -11.42 -4.06
CA SER A 329 -26.86 -10.45 -3.08
C SER A 329 -28.30 -10.81 -2.72
N ILE A 330 -28.54 -11.12 -1.45
CA ILE A 330 -29.88 -11.38 -0.95
C ILE A 330 -30.63 -10.08 -1.16
N ARG A 331 -31.38 -9.97 -2.26
CA ARG A 331 -32.39 -8.92 -2.39
C ARG A 331 -33.36 -9.14 -1.24
N PRO A 332 -33.65 -8.15 -0.40
CA PRO A 332 -34.66 -8.29 0.63
C PRO A 332 -35.97 -8.69 -0.06
N LYS A 333 -36.59 -9.77 0.42
CA LYS A 333 -37.93 -10.18 -0.01
C LYS A 333 -38.90 -9.05 0.32
N GLY A 334 -39.36 -8.31 -0.70
CA GLY A 334 -40.47 -7.37 -0.54
C GLY A 334 -40.36 -6.01 -1.24
N LEU A 335 -39.80 -5.92 -2.45
CA LEU A 335 -40.12 -4.80 -3.34
C LEU A 335 -41.14 -5.30 -4.37
N ILE A 336 -42.38 -4.84 -4.22
CA ILE A 336 -43.45 -5.04 -5.19
C ILE A 336 -43.26 -3.92 -6.20
N ASP A 337 -42.80 -4.25 -7.40
CA ASP A 337 -42.89 -3.34 -8.54
C ASP A 337 -44.34 -3.41 -9.05
N GLU A 338 -45.19 -2.51 -8.54
CA GLU A 338 -46.43 -2.16 -9.23
C GLU A 338 -46.03 -1.33 -10.45
N ASP A 339 -45.99 -1.97 -11.61
CA ASP A 339 -46.41 -1.37 -12.88
C ASP A 339 -46.24 -2.39 -14.02
N ASN A 340 -47.36 -3.00 -14.40
CA ASN A 340 -47.76 -3.25 -15.80
C ASN A 340 -49.05 -4.09 -15.80
N GLY A 341 -50.16 -3.41 -15.53
CA GLY A 341 -51.50 -3.91 -15.83
C GLY A 341 -51.74 -3.88 -17.33
N GLU A 342 -51.39 -4.98 -18.02
CA GLU A 342 -51.91 -5.29 -19.34
C GLU A 342 -53.45 -5.32 -19.30
N LYS A 343 -54.07 -4.45 -20.09
CA LYS A 343 -55.48 -4.53 -20.46
C LYS A 343 -55.78 -5.90 -21.07
N LYS A 344 -56.55 -6.73 -20.38
CA LYS A 344 -57.34 -7.80 -21.01
C LYS A 344 -58.77 -7.79 -20.46
N LYS A 345 -59.65 -7.29 -21.34
CA LYS A 345 -61.11 -7.41 -21.49
C LYS A 345 -61.99 -7.49 -20.24
#